data_AF-A0A2S9XRZ5-F1
#
_entry.id   AF-A0A2S9XRZ5-F1
#
_cell.length_a   1.000
_cell.length_b   1.000
_cell.length_c   1.000
_cell.angle_alpha   90.00
_cell.angle_beta   90.00
_cell.angle_gamma   90.00
#
_symmetry.space_group_name_H-M   'P 1'
#
loop_
_entity.id
_entity.type
_entity.pdbx_description
1 polymer ?
#
loop_
_entity_poly.entity_id
_entity_poly.type
_entity_poly.pdbx_seq_one_letter_code
_entity_poly.pdbx_strand_id
1 'polypeptide(L)' 'MPIVLDSLNLAEAERKLCEEALVSAGSIVEAATLLGITRHALKRRIVKHQIEWPRPRVAPLRTPDTMLHRSAIAAF' A
#
# COMPACT_ATOMS: atom_id res chain seq x y z
N MET A 1 -1.59 6.39 -2.99
CA MET A 1 -0.36 7.20 -3.12
C MET A 1 0.21 6.99 -4.52
N PRO A 2 0.90 7.98 -5.11
CA PRO A 2 1.68 7.76 -6.32
C PRO A 2 2.84 6.79 -6.05
N ILE A 3 3.05 5.82 -6.93
CA ILE A 3 4.17 4.85 -6.84
C ILE A 3 5.36 5.44 -7.61
N VAL A 4 6.48 5.63 -6.92
CA VAL A 4 7.72 6.14 -7.52
C VAL A 4 8.69 4.97 -7.74
N LEU A 5 9.17 4.87 -8.98
CA LEU A 5 10.18 3.91 -9.40
C LEU A 5 11.55 4.60 -9.38
N ASP A 6 12.39 4.25 -8.40
CA ASP A 6 13.71 4.86 -8.22
C ASP A 6 14.75 4.34 -9.24
N SER A 7 14.45 3.22 -9.89
CA SER A 7 15.32 2.54 -10.85
C SER A 7 14.52 2.10 -12.08
N LEU A 8 15.22 1.89 -13.20
CA LEU A 8 14.65 1.26 -14.41
C LEU A 8 14.66 -0.27 -14.31
N ASN A 9 14.74 -0.83 -13.10
CA ASN A 9 14.73 -2.26 -12.88
C ASN A 9 13.29 -2.78 -12.84
N LEU A 10 12.92 -3.55 -13.86
CA LEU A 10 11.58 -4.12 -13.99
C LEU A 10 11.20 -5.03 -12.81
N ALA A 11 12.16 -5.79 -12.26
CA ALA A 11 11.90 -6.68 -11.15
C ALA A 11 11.59 -5.91 -9.86
N GLU A 12 12.31 -4.83 -9.59
CA GLU A 12 12.07 -3.96 -8.43
C GLU A 12 10.74 -3.22 -8.57
N ALA A 13 10.43 -2.72 -9.77
CA ALA A 13 9.15 -2.08 -10.05
C ALA A 13 7.97 -3.04 -9.85
N GLU A 14 8.09 -4.27 -10.36
CA GLU A 14 7.10 -5.33 -10.19
C GLU A 14 6.89 -5.68 -8.71
N ARG A 15 7.98 -5.77 -7.95
CA ARG A 15 7.96 -6.02 -6.50
C ARG A 15 7.23 -4.91 -5.76
N LYS A 16 7.61 -3.64 -5.98
CA LYS A 16 6.97 -2.47 -5.35
C LYS A 16 5.48 -2.40 -5.64
N LEU A 17 5.07 -2.63 -6.90
CA LEU A 17 3.66 -2.65 -7.29
C LEU A 17 2.88 -3.73 -6.52
N CYS A 18 3.45 -4.93 -6.39
CA CYS A 18 2.80 -6.01 -5.63
C CYS A 18 2.70 -5.68 -4.14
N GLU A 19 3.75 -5.10 -3.54
CA GLU A 19 3.76 -4.68 -2.15
C GLU A 19 2.70 -3.61 -1.87
N GLU A 20 2.62 -2.56 -2.69
CA GLU A 20 1.64 -1.50 -2.55
C GLU A 20 0.19 -1.99 -2.72
N ALA A 21 -0.05 -2.88 -3.69
CA ALA A 21 -1.38 -3.47 -3.86
C ALA A 21 -1.80 -4.32 -2.66
N LEU A 22 -0.87 -5.08 -2.07
CA LEU A 22 -1.13 -5.88 -0.87
C LEU A 22 -1.38 -5.00 0.36
N VAL A 23 -0.64 -3.89 0.50
CA VAL A 23 -0.84 -2.91 1.58
C VAL A 23 -2.18 -2.21 1.44
N SER A 24 -2.54 -1.78 0.23
CA SER A 24 -3.78 -1.02 0.00
C SER A 24 -5.04 -1.87 0.16
N ALA A 25 -4.98 -3.16 -0.19
CA ALA A 25 -6.16 -4.02 -0.20
C ALA A 25 -6.32 -4.88 1.07
N GLY A 26 -5.23 -5.21 1.76
CA GLY A 26 -5.27 -6.10 2.94
C GLY A 26 -5.63 -7.56 2.64
N SER A 27 -6.09 -7.90 1.44
CA SER A 27 -6.37 -9.25 0.96
C SER A 27 -5.70 -9.53 -0.37
N ILE A 28 -5.20 -10.76 -0.56
CA ILE A 28 -4.58 -11.20 -1.82
C ILE A 28 -5.58 -11.13 -2.98
N VAL A 29 -6.87 -11.37 -2.71
CA VAL A 29 -7.90 -11.36 -3.76
C VAL A 29 -8.12 -9.94 -4.27
N GLU A 30 -8.34 -9.00 -3.36
CA GLU A 30 -8.56 -7.59 -3.69
C GLU A 30 -7.30 -6.96 -4.29
N ALA A 31 -6.10 -7.28 -3.78
CA ALA A 31 -4.83 -6.84 -4.35
C ALA A 31 -4.64 -7.33 -5.80
N ALA A 32 -5.02 -8.57 -6.10
CA ALA A 32 -4.93 -9.11 -7.45
C ALA A 32 -5.91 -8.39 -8.40
N THR A 33 -7.12 -8.07 -7.92
CA THR A 33 -8.09 -7.28 -8.66
C THR A 33 -7.58 -5.87 -8.95
N LEU A 34 -6.97 -5.19 -7.98
CA LEU A 34 -6.37 -3.85 -8.17
C LEU A 34 -5.27 -3.85 -9.24
N LEU A 35 -4.47 -4.92 -9.30
CA LEU A 35 -3.42 -5.09 -10.30
C LEU A 35 -3.94 -5.60 -11.65
N GLY A 36 -5.22 -5.97 -11.76
CA GLY A 36 -5.78 -6.56 -12.98
C GLY A 36 -5.22 -7.95 -13.32
N ILE A 37 -4.77 -8.72 -12.31
CA ILE A 37 -4.21 -10.07 -12.49
C ILE A 37 -5.00 -11.11 -11.69
N THR A 38 -4.74 -12.40 -11.95
CA THR A 38 -5.35 -13.47 -11.16
C THR A 38 -4.67 -13.62 -9.80
N ARG A 39 -5.41 -14.13 -8.81
CA ARG A 39 -4.86 -14.50 -7.50
C ARG A 39 -3.64 -15.43 -7.59
N HIS A 40 -3.67 -16.38 -8.54
CA HIS A 40 -2.55 -17.30 -8.76
C HIS A 40 -1.32 -16.58 -9.32
N ALA A 41 -1.51 -15.65 -10.24
CA ALA A 41 -0.42 -14.82 -10.74
C ALA A 41 0.21 -14.00 -9.61
N LEU A 42 -0.61 -13.39 -8.74
CA LEU A 42 -0.11 -12.63 -7.59
C LEU A 42 0.66 -13.52 -6.61
N LYS A 43 0.16 -14.72 -6.27
CA LYS A 43 0.88 -15.68 -5.41
C LYS A 43 2.25 -16.05 -5.98
N ARG A 44 2.35 -16.29 -7.30
CA ARG A 44 3.66 -16.59 -7.92
C ARG A 44 4.61 -15.40 -7.85
N ARG A 45 4.11 -14.16 -8.00
CA ARG A 45 4.92 -12.93 -7.88
C ARG A 45 5.41 -12.71 -6.47
N ILE A 46 4.60 -12.99 -5.45
CA ILE A 46 5.02 -12.96 -4.03
C ILE A 46 6.21 -13.88 -3.80
N VAL A 47 6.13 -15.13 -4.28
CA VAL A 47 7.23 -16.10 -4.15
C VAL A 47 8.45 -15.68 -4.97
N LYS A 48 8.25 -15.27 -6.23
CA LYS A 48 9.32 -14.84 -7.15
C LYS A 48 10.13 -13.66 -6.59
N HIS A 49 9.45 -12.67 -6.02
CA HIS A 49 10.06 -11.44 -5.50
C HIS A 49 10.35 -11.49 -4.01
N GLN A 50 10.15 -12.64 -3.37
CA GLN A 50 10.34 -12.85 -1.93
C GLN A 50 9.66 -11.77 -1.09
N ILE A 51 8.42 -11.44 -1.44
CA ILE A 51 7.62 -10.44 -0.72
C ILE A 51 7.14 -11.07 0.60
N GLU A 52 7.42 -10.40 1.72
CA GLU A 52 6.97 -10.84 3.02
C GLU A 52 5.45 -10.61 3.18
N TRP A 53 4.68 -11.70 3.13
CA TRP A 53 3.22 -11.69 3.27
C TRP A 53 2.73 -13.04 3.83
N PRO A 54 1.77 -13.07 4.78
CA PRO A 54 1.04 -11.95 5.37
C PRO A 54 1.93 -11.11 6.28
N ARG A 55 1.83 -9.78 6.16
CA ARG A 55 2.53 -8.91 7.12
C ARG A 55 2.00 -9.18 8.53
N PRO A 56 2.85 -9.16 9.56
CA PRO A 56 2.38 -9.05 10.93
C PRO A 56 1.37 -7.91 11.01
N ARG A 57 0.26 -8.10 11.70
CA ARG A 57 -0.80 -7.09 11.82
C ARG A 57 -0.24 -5.90 12.60
N VAL A 58 0.45 -4.98 11.92
CA VAL A 58 0.85 -3.70 12.49
C VAL A 58 -0.45 -2.93 12.67
N ALA A 59 -0.89 -2.78 13.92
CA ALA A 59 -2.03 -1.94 14.24
C ALA A 59 -1.79 -0.57 13.58
N PRO A 60 -2.77 0.00 12.86
CA PRO A 60 -2.57 1.29 12.23
C PRO A 60 -2.18 2.28 13.32
N LEU A 61 -0.98 2.87 13.18
CA LEU A 61 -0.63 4.08 13.90
C LEU A 61 -1.71 5.10 13.53
N ARG A 62 -2.63 5.36 14.47
CA ARG A 62 -3.54 6.51 14.42
C ARG A 62 -2.67 7.73 14.18
N THR A 63 -2.65 8.25 12.97
CA THR A 63 -2.20 9.62 12.72
C THR A 63 -3.17 10.52 13.49
N PRO A 64 -2.72 11.27 14.50
CA PRO A 64 -3.58 12.26 15.14
C PRO A 64 -3.99 13.28 14.07
N ASP A 65 -5.29 13.50 13.99
CA ASP A 65 -5.95 14.47 13.12
C ASP A 65 -5.36 15.87 13.39
N THR A 66 -4.31 16.23 12.65
CA THR A 66 -3.80 17.59 12.59
C THR A 66 -4.75 18.41 11.73
N MET A 67 -5.91 18.76 12.28
CA MET A 67 -6.72 19.87 11.79
C MET A 67 -6.83 20.93 12.89
N LEU A 68 -5.90 21.88 12.78
CA LEU A 68 -6.07 23.27 13.18
C LEU A 68 -7.51 23.75 12.97
N HIS A 69 -8.22 24.03 14.06
CA HIS A 69 -9.26 25.07 14.09
C HIS A 69 -8.90 26.08 15.17
N ARG A 70 -7.84 26.86 14.87
CA ARG A 70 -7.63 28.15 15.51
C ARG A 70 -8.55 29.14 14.81
N SER A 71 -9.65 29.49 15.46
CA SER A 71 -10.33 30.76 15.22
C SER A 71 -10.95 31.21 16.54
N ALA A 72 -10.16 31.98 17.26
CA ALA A 72 -10.65 32.92 18.26
C ALA A 72 -10.95 34.26 17.57
N ILE A 73 -11.84 35.03 18.19
CA ILE A 73 -12.11 36.48 17.99
C ILE A 73 -13.20 36.75 16.91
N ALA A 74 -14.29 37.48 17.14
CA ALA A 74 -14.58 38.52 18.14
C ALA A 74 -16.03 38.48 18.63
N ALA A 75 -16.22 38.83 19.90
CA ALA A 75 -17.45 39.39 20.42
C ALA A 75 -17.68 40.77 19.79
N PHE A 76 -18.91 41.03 19.32
CA PHE A 76 -19.61 42.32 19.40
C PHE A 76 -21.11 42.05 19.24
#